data_AF-A0AAU7B2K2-F1
#
_entry.id   AF-A0AAU7B2K2-F1
#
_cell.length_a   1.000
_cell.length_b   1.000
_cell.length_c   1.000
_cell.angle_alpha   90.00
_cell.angle_beta   90.00
_cell.angle_gamma   90.00
#
_symmetry.space_group_name_H-M   'P 1'
#
loop_
_entity.id
_entity.type
_entity.pdbx_description
1 polymer ?
#
loop_
_entity_poly.entity_id
_entity_poly.type
_entity_poly.pdbx_seq_one_letter_code
_entity_poly.pdbx_strand_id
1 'polypeptide(L)'
;MTDPLPSAGGHKSTTLQDFEADPRMWHYLPLHEALEQRVVPMTIIGNRLQVASATPDPDLAVLHRHFPALQIDVVIAPANEIDRVLAHAQGPDA
;
A
#
# COMPACT_ATOMS: atom_id res chain seq x y z
N MET A 1 5.88 16.55 36.13
CA MET A 1 4.77 16.92 35.25
C MET A 1 5.34 16.84 33.84
N THR A 2 5.37 15.63 33.28
CA THR A 2 6.04 15.34 32.01
C THR A 2 4.97 15.27 30.95
N ASP A 3 5.00 16.24 30.05
CA ASP A 3 4.19 16.30 28.85
C ASP A 3 4.47 15.07 27.97
N PRO A 4 3.48 14.24 27.59
CA PRO A 4 3.71 13.22 26.59
C PRO A 4 3.84 13.91 25.22
N LEU A 5 5.03 13.82 24.64
CA LEU A 5 5.30 14.16 23.24
C LEU A 5 4.16 13.63 22.35
N PRO A 6 3.61 14.44 21.43
CA PRO A 6 2.68 13.92 20.44
C PRO A 6 3.45 12.90 19.60
N SER A 7 3.13 11.62 19.75
CA SER A 7 3.62 10.57 18.86
C SER A 7 3.27 10.98 17.43
N ALA A 8 4.31 11.31 16.67
CA ALA A 8 4.24 11.75 15.30
C ALA A 8 3.48 10.72 14.45
N GLY A 9 2.48 11.19 13.70
CA GLY A 9 1.91 10.52 12.52
C GLY A 9 1.42 9.09 12.74
N GLY A 10 0.19 8.94 13.24
CA GLY A 10 -0.46 7.64 13.40
C GLY A 10 -0.81 6.98 12.06
N HIS A 11 0.16 6.38 11.38
CA HIS A 11 -0.14 5.46 10.30
C HIS A 11 -0.79 4.21 10.87
N LYS A 12 -1.93 3.81 10.31
CA LYS A 12 -2.60 2.57 10.71
C LYS A 12 -1.70 1.39 10.35
N SER A 13 -1.33 0.56 11.32
CA SER A 13 -0.67 -0.72 11.05
C SER A 13 -1.69 -1.79 10.66
N THR A 14 -1.33 -2.68 9.75
CA THR A 14 -2.12 -3.84 9.33
C THR A 14 -1.24 -5.08 9.12
N THR A 15 -1.85 -6.25 9.07
CA THR A 15 -1.22 -7.50 8.62
C THR A 15 -1.87 -7.97 7.32
N LEU A 16 -1.09 -8.65 6.48
CA LEU A 16 -1.46 -9.21 5.19
C LEU A 16 -1.38 -10.75 5.19
N GLN A 17 -1.35 -11.41 6.35
CA GLN A 17 -1.12 -12.87 6.47
C GLN A 17 -2.09 -13.75 5.65
N ASP A 18 -3.35 -13.36 5.54
CA ASP A 18 -4.38 -14.02 4.71
C ASP A 18 -4.93 -13.08 3.62
N PHE A 19 -4.17 -12.02 3.30
CA PHE A 19 -4.59 -11.04 2.31
C PHE A 19 -4.23 -11.53 0.90
N GLU A 20 -5.25 -11.59 0.05
CA GLU A 20 -5.12 -11.79 -1.38
C GLU A 20 -5.54 -10.50 -2.08
N ALA A 21 -4.65 -9.94 -2.89
CA ALA A 21 -4.94 -8.72 -3.63
C ALA A 21 -6.00 -9.02 -4.70
N ASP A 22 -7.13 -8.30 -4.68
CA ASP A 22 -8.12 -8.38 -5.76
C ASP A 22 -7.42 -8.02 -7.08
N PRO A 23 -7.44 -8.88 -8.10
CA PRO A 23 -6.79 -8.62 -9.38
C PRO A 23 -7.16 -7.28 -10.02
N ARG A 24 -8.36 -6.77 -9.74
CA ARG A 24 -8.85 -5.48 -10.25
C ARG A 24 -8.07 -4.30 -9.69
N MET A 25 -7.45 -4.45 -8.52
CA MET A 25 -6.66 -3.41 -7.87
C MET A 25 -5.39 -3.09 -8.66
N TRP A 26 -4.85 -4.07 -9.40
CA TRP A 26 -3.68 -3.86 -10.27
C TRP A 26 -3.96 -2.95 -11.48
N HIS A 27 -5.23 -2.66 -11.78
CA HIS A 27 -5.58 -1.63 -12.77
C HIS A 27 -5.39 -0.21 -12.24
N TYR A 28 -5.47 -0.01 -10.93
CA TYR A 28 -5.27 1.29 -10.29
C TYR A 28 -3.80 1.52 -9.96
N LEU A 29 -3.13 0.48 -9.48
CA LEU A 29 -1.70 0.49 -9.19
C LEU A 29 -1.05 -0.65 -9.99
N PRO A 30 -0.43 -0.35 -11.14
CA PRO A 30 0.27 -1.35 -11.95
C PRO A 30 1.32 -2.11 -11.13
N LEU A 31 1.51 -3.39 -11.44
CA LEU A 31 2.42 -4.26 -10.68
C LEU A 31 3.87 -3.75 -10.65
N HIS A 32 4.36 -3.11 -11.72
CA HIS A 32 5.73 -2.57 -11.74
C HIS A 32 5.90 -1.45 -10.69
N GLU A 33 4.98 -0.50 -10.62
CA GLU A 33 4.97 0.56 -9.60
C GLU A 33 4.86 -0.03 -8.19
N ALA A 34 4.00 -1.05 -8.03
CA ALA A 34 3.83 -1.76 -6.77
C ALA A 34 5.13 -2.41 -6.28
N LEU A 35 5.94 -2.96 -7.20
CA LEU A 35 7.24 -3.55 -6.91
C LEU A 35 8.30 -2.49 -6.60
N GLU A 36 8.38 -1.43 -7.42
CA GLU A 36 9.36 -0.35 -7.23
C GLU A 36 9.16 0.38 -5.89
N GLN A 37 7.90 0.66 -5.55
CA GLN A 37 7.54 1.38 -4.33
C GLN A 37 7.27 0.46 -3.13
N ARG A 38 7.34 -0.85 -3.32
CA ARG A 38 6.99 -1.89 -2.31
C ARG A 38 5.68 -1.59 -1.61
N VAL A 39 4.62 -1.49 -2.42
CA VAL A 39 3.26 -1.24 -1.95
C VAL A 39 2.30 -2.28 -2.50
N VAL A 40 1.26 -2.58 -1.76
CA VAL A 40 0.20 -3.52 -2.15
C VAL A 40 -1.13 -2.78 -2.11
N PRO A 41 -1.88 -2.71 -3.22
CA PRO A 41 -3.20 -2.11 -3.18
C PRO A 41 -4.17 -3.06 -2.47
N MET A 42 -4.88 -2.55 -1.47
CA MET A 42 -5.76 -3.36 -0.63
C MET A 42 -7.21 -3.31 -1.09
N THR A 43 -7.78 -2.10 -1.15
CA THR A 43 -9.18 -1.90 -1.46
C THR A 43 -9.44 -0.46 -1.89
N ILE A 44 -10.55 -0.22 -2.57
CA ILE A 44 -11.06 1.12 -2.88
C ILE A 44 -12.40 1.33 -2.15
N ILE A 45 -12.47 2.40 -1.36
CA ILE A 45 -13.69 2.83 -0.67
C ILE A 45 -14.03 4.25 -1.15
N GLY A 46 -15.05 4.37 -2.02
CA GLY A 46 -15.39 5.64 -2.64
C GLY A 46 -14.28 6.12 -3.57
N ASN A 47 -13.64 7.25 -3.21
CA ASN A 47 -12.49 7.81 -3.93
C ASN A 47 -11.16 7.58 -3.19
N ARG A 48 -11.11 6.63 -2.25
CA ARG A 48 -9.92 6.36 -1.45
C ARG A 48 -9.38 4.96 -1.75
N LEU A 49 -8.16 4.91 -2.28
CA LEU A 49 -7.41 3.67 -2.47
C LEU A 49 -6.55 3.44 -1.22
N GLN A 50 -6.85 2.36 -0.50
CA GLN A 50 -6.01 1.92 0.60
C GLN A 50 -4.85 1.10 0.05
N VAL A 51 -3.64 1.46 0.45
CA VAL A 51 -2.40 0.78 0.06
C VAL A 51 -1.64 0.37 1.31
N ALA A 52 -1.18 -0.86 1.35
CA ALA A 52 -0.22 -1.31 2.35
C ALA A 52 1.19 -0.99 1.87
N SER A 53 2.03 -0.45 2.75
CA SER A 53 3.44 -0.18 2.49
C SER A 53 4.30 -0.62 3.66
N ALA A 54 5.56 -0.97 3.37
CA ALA A 54 6.57 -1.17 4.41
C ALA A 54 7.08 0.16 4.99
N THR A 55 6.79 1.29 4.32
CA THR A 55 7.29 2.63 4.68
C THR A 55 6.13 3.63 4.85
N PRO A 56 6.28 4.66 5.69
CA PRO A 56 5.20 5.63 5.94
C PRO A 56 4.84 6.51 4.75
N ASP A 57 5.79 6.79 3.85
CA ASP A 57 5.62 7.74 2.75
C ASP A 57 6.18 7.14 1.44
N PRO A 58 5.47 6.18 0.81
CA PRO A 58 5.87 5.64 -0.49
C PRO A 58 5.68 6.69 -1.60
N ASP A 59 6.57 6.72 -2.59
CA ASP A 59 6.44 7.66 -3.72
C ASP A 59 5.35 7.18 -4.68
N LEU A 60 4.15 7.74 -4.53
CA LEU A 60 2.97 7.38 -5.32
C LEU A 60 2.55 8.53 -6.24
N ALA A 61 3.50 9.36 -6.65
CA ALA A 61 3.26 10.51 -7.52
C ALA A 61 2.61 10.10 -8.86
N VAL A 62 2.92 8.90 -9.35
CA VAL A 62 2.31 8.31 -10.55
C VAL A 62 0.79 8.15 -10.40
N LEU A 63 0.32 7.69 -9.24
CA LEU A 63 -1.11 7.52 -8.97
C LEU A 63 -1.83 8.86 -8.99
N HIS A 64 -1.23 9.90 -8.39
CA HIS A 64 -1.79 11.24 -8.41
C HIS A 64 -1.84 11.86 -9.80
N ARG A 65 -0.89 11.50 -10.69
CA ARG A 65 -0.91 11.95 -12.09
C ARG A 65 -2.04 11.30 -12.89
N HIS A 66 -2.27 10.01 -12.71
CA HIS A 66 -3.30 9.27 -13.45
C HIS A 66 -4.70 9.43 -12.85
N PHE A 67 -4.79 9.56 -11.53
CA PHE A 67 -6.03 9.63 -10.77
C PHE A 67 -6.00 10.83 -9.79
N PRO A 68 -6.11 12.08 -10.28
CA PRO A 68 -5.94 13.27 -9.45
C PRO A 68 -7.01 13.44 -8.36
N ALA A 69 -8.17 12.78 -8.51
CA ALA A 69 -9.24 12.78 -7.51
C ALA A 69 -9.15 11.63 -6.49
N LEU A 70 -8.20 10.70 -6.67
CA LEU A 70 -8.01 9.54 -5.82
C LEU A 70 -7.19 9.92 -4.59
N GLN A 71 -7.75 9.69 -3.40
CA GLN A 71 -7.05 9.82 -2.14
C GLN A 71 -6.33 8.51 -1.84
N ILE A 72 -5.05 8.58 -1.46
CA ILE A 72 -4.30 7.41 -1.04
C ILE A 72 -4.32 7.32 0.48
N ASP A 73 -4.70 6.16 1.01
CA ASP A 73 -4.67 5.85 2.44
C ASP A 73 -3.59 4.79 2.68
N VAL A 74 -2.46 5.23 3.24
CA VAL A 74 -1.31 4.35 3.48
C VAL A 74 -1.45 3.68 4.84
N VAL A 75 -1.45 2.35 4.85
CA VAL A 75 -1.33 1.51 6.04
C VAL A 75 0.02 0.82 6.07
N ILE A 76 0.59 0.66 7.26
CA ILE A 76 1.91 0.04 7.42
C ILE A 76 1.76 -1.44 7.61
N ALA A 77 2.42 -2.22 6.77
CA ALA A 77 2.50 -3.66 6.88
C ALA A 77 3.96 -4.12 6.97
N PRO A 78 4.25 -5.28 7.58
CA PRO A 78 5.59 -5.85 7.58
C PRO A 78 6.12 -6.07 6.16
N ALA A 79 7.38 -5.72 5.92
CA ALA A 79 8.01 -5.82 4.59
C ALA A 79 7.95 -7.23 4.01
N ASN A 80 8.17 -8.26 4.83
CA ASN A 80 8.07 -9.66 4.42
C ASN A 80 6.66 -10.06 3.95
N GLU A 81 5.62 -9.44 4.52
CA GLU A 81 4.24 -9.71 4.12
C GLU A 81 3.91 -9.01 2.79
N ILE A 82 4.40 -7.77 2.60
CA ILE A 82 4.34 -7.04 1.33
C ILE A 82 5.03 -7.85 0.21
N ASP A 83 6.28 -8.25 0.44
CA ASP A 83 7.08 -8.98 -0.54
C ASP A 83 6.41 -10.30 -0.94
N ARG A 84 5.77 -11.00 0.02
CA ARG A 84 5.03 -12.23 -0.24
C ARG A 84 3.83 -12.01 -1.17
N VAL A 85 3.05 -10.95 -0.95
CA VAL A 85 1.90 -10.62 -1.82
C VAL A 85 2.37 -10.23 -3.21
N LEU A 86 3.44 -9.42 -3.29
CA LEU A 86 4.04 -9.01 -4.57
C LEU A 86 4.63 -10.20 -5.35
N ALA A 87 5.25 -11.16 -4.66
CA ALA A 87 5.74 -12.39 -5.27
C ALA A 87 4.58 -13.24 -5.81
N HIS A 88 3.47 -13.34 -5.08
CA HIS A 88 2.29 -14.06 -5.55
C HIS A 88 1.66 -13.40 -6.79
N ALA A 89 1.61 -12.06 -6.83
CA ALA A 89 1.06 -11.31 -7.95
C ALA A 89 1.87 -11.44 -9.25
N GLN A 90 3.17 -11.75 -9.16
CA GLN A 90 4.02 -12.05 -10.31
C GLN A 90 3.74 -13.44 -10.92
N GLY A 91 3.06 -14.33 -10.18
CA GLY A 91 2.82 -15.71 -10.58
C GLY A 91 4.04 -16.62 -10.35
N PRO A 92 3.89 -17.95 -10.52
CA PRO A 92 4.97 -18.92 -10.32
C PRO A 92 6.03 -18.96 -11.45
N ASP A 93 6.05 -18.00 -12.37
CA ASP A 93 6.90 -18.03 -13.58
C ASP A 93 7.61 -16.68 -13.81
N ALA A 94 8.43 -16.28 -12.83
CA ALA A 94 9.49 -15.27 -13.02
C ALA A 94 10.86 -15.94 -12.97
#